data_AF-A0A9D4WRN3-F1
#
_entry.id   AF-A0A9D4WRN3-F1
#
_cell.length_a   1.000
_cell.length_b   1.000
_cell.length_c   1.000
_cell.angle_alpha   90.00
_cell.angle_beta   90.00
_cell.angle_gamma   90.00
#
_symmetry.space_group_name_H-M   'P 1'
#
loop_
_entity.id
_entity.type
_entity.pdbx_description
1 polymer ?
#
loop_
_entity_poly.entity_id
_entity_poly.type
_entity_poly.pdbx_seq_one_letter_code
_entity_poly.pdbx_strand_id
1 'polypeptide(L)'
;LSINGRTFTFDSVADVEATQLDIFEHVGVPLVENCLAGFNSSVFAYGQTGSGKTYTMWGPANSLAEENVAKEQQGLTPRVFERLFARIKEEQTKHSDQQLNYQCNCSFLEIYNEQVTDLLDPSQRNLQIREDVKSGVYVENLTENQ
;
A
#
# COMPACT_ATOMS: atom_id res chain seq x y z
N LEU A 1 -9.18 -21.78 -10.90
CA LEU A 1 -8.16 -21.58 -11.97
C LEU A 1 -7.50 -22.92 -12.26
N SER A 2 -7.40 -23.35 -13.53
CA SER A 2 -6.82 -24.67 -13.87
C SER A 2 -5.61 -24.54 -14.80
N ILE A 3 -4.47 -25.09 -14.38
CA ILE A 3 -3.19 -25.04 -15.11
C ILE A 3 -2.64 -26.46 -15.20
N ASN A 4 -2.37 -26.95 -16.43
CA ASN A 4 -1.83 -28.30 -16.68
C ASN A 4 -2.61 -29.42 -15.96
N GLY A 5 -3.95 -29.34 -15.98
CA GLY A 5 -4.83 -30.31 -15.34
C GLY A 5 -4.90 -30.24 -13.81
N ARG A 6 -4.19 -29.29 -13.17
CA ARG A 6 -4.30 -29.02 -11.73
C ARG A 6 -5.22 -27.83 -11.50
N THR A 7 -6.15 -27.97 -10.55
CA THR A 7 -7.09 -26.90 -10.18
C THR A 7 -6.62 -26.22 -8.90
N PHE A 8 -6.67 -24.90 -8.90
CA PHE A 8 -6.31 -24.03 -7.79
C PHE A 8 -7.51 -23.16 -7.42
N THR A 9 -7.67 -22.96 -6.10
CA THR A 9 -8.72 -22.13 -5.50
C THR A 9 -8.07 -20.96 -4.78
N PHE A 10 -8.65 -19.78 -4.97
CA PHE A 10 -8.27 -18.52 -4.36
C PHE A 10 -9.56 -17.77 -4.01
N ASP A 11 -9.46 -16.76 -3.15
CA ASP A 11 -10.60 -15.90 -2.83
C ASP A 11 -11.15 -15.17 -4.06
N SER A 12 -10.25 -14.75 -4.95
CA SER A 12 -10.58 -14.18 -6.26
C SER A 12 -9.48 -14.45 -7.27
N VAL A 13 -9.84 -14.46 -8.56
CA VAL A 13 -8.92 -14.58 -9.69
C VAL A 13 -9.28 -13.50 -10.71
N ALA A 14 -8.39 -12.51 -10.85
CA ALA A 14 -8.49 -11.48 -11.87
C ALA A 14 -7.84 -11.97 -13.18
N ASP A 15 -8.54 -11.83 -14.31
CA ASP A 15 -8.01 -12.19 -15.62
C ASP A 15 -7.30 -11.00 -16.29
N VAL A 16 -6.97 -11.14 -17.57
CA VAL A 16 -6.23 -10.12 -18.34
C VAL A 16 -7.04 -8.87 -18.66
N GLU A 17 -8.37 -8.94 -18.55
CA GLU A 17 -9.27 -7.81 -18.78
C GLU A 17 -9.52 -7.01 -17.49
N ALA A 18 -9.14 -7.56 -16.33
CA ALA A 18 -9.25 -6.89 -15.05
C ALA A 18 -8.42 -5.60 -15.02
N THR A 19 -9.07 -4.51 -14.64
CA THR A 19 -8.49 -3.18 -14.60
C THR A 19 -7.84 -2.90 -13.25
N GLN A 20 -7.03 -1.85 -13.18
CA GLN A 20 -6.50 -1.32 -11.93
C GLN A 20 -7.60 -0.92 -10.93
N LEU A 21 -8.78 -0.51 -11.45
CA LEU A 21 -9.93 -0.19 -10.61
C LEU A 21 -10.51 -1.45 -9.98
N ASP A 22 -10.68 -2.53 -10.74
CA ASP A 22 -11.23 -3.81 -10.23
C ASP A 22 -10.37 -4.37 -9.09
N ILE A 23 -9.03 -4.31 -9.25
CA ILE A 23 -8.10 -4.73 -8.19
C ILE A 23 -8.23 -3.83 -6.95
N PHE A 24 -8.36 -2.52 -7.14
CA PHE A 24 -8.55 -1.58 -6.04
C PHE A 24 -9.88 -1.80 -5.31
N GLU A 25 -10.98 -2.05 -6.02
CA GLU A 25 -12.27 -2.34 -5.41
C GLU A 25 -12.24 -3.63 -4.58
N HIS A 26 -11.56 -4.67 -5.08
CA HIS A 26 -11.45 -5.94 -4.37
C HIS A 26 -10.47 -5.93 -3.19
N VAL A 27 -9.35 -5.21 -3.28
CA VAL A 27 -8.26 -5.26 -2.28
C VAL A 27 -8.13 -3.96 -1.51
N GLY A 28 -8.15 -2.82 -2.20
CA GLY A 28 -7.90 -1.49 -1.64
C GLY A 28 -9.05 -0.96 -0.79
N VAL A 29 -10.31 -1.14 -1.22
CA VAL A 29 -11.47 -0.67 -0.45
C VAL A 29 -11.56 -1.35 0.92
N PRO A 30 -11.52 -2.69 1.05
CA PRO A 30 -11.53 -3.34 2.37
C PRO A 30 -10.35 -2.92 3.25
N LEU A 31 -9.17 -2.69 2.65
CA LEU A 31 -7.99 -2.24 3.37
C LEU A 31 -8.20 -0.88 4.04
N VAL A 32 -8.76 0.09 3.33
CA VAL A 32 -9.01 1.43 3.87
C VAL A 32 -10.03 1.37 5.00
N GLU A 33 -11.13 0.64 4.83
CA GLU A 33 -12.16 0.55 5.87
C GLU A 33 -11.65 -0.19 7.12
N ASN A 34 -10.83 -1.24 6.96
CA ASN A 34 -10.17 -1.92 8.09
C ASN A 34 -9.21 -0.98 8.84
N CYS A 35 -8.41 -0.19 8.10
CA CYS A 35 -7.48 0.77 8.68
C CYS A 35 -8.23 1.83 9.51
N LEU A 36 -9.32 2.39 8.99
CA LEU A 36 -10.13 3.38 9.70
C LEU A 36 -10.89 2.81 10.89
N ALA A 37 -11.20 1.51 10.87
CA ALA A 37 -11.75 0.79 12.02
C ALA A 37 -10.70 0.47 13.11
N GLY A 38 -9.43 0.87 12.92
CA GLY A 38 -8.35 0.70 13.88
C GLY A 38 -7.59 -0.63 13.76
N PHE A 39 -7.73 -1.34 12.64
CA PHE A 39 -7.02 -2.60 12.40
C PHE A 39 -5.78 -2.39 11.52
N ASN A 40 -4.69 -3.09 11.86
CA ASN A 40 -3.53 -3.18 11.00
C ASN A 40 -3.87 -3.91 9.71
N SER A 41 -3.47 -3.36 8.57
CA SER A 41 -3.68 -3.96 7.25
C SER A 41 -2.37 -4.01 6.49
N SER A 42 -2.15 -5.09 5.72
CA SER A 42 -0.91 -5.29 4.96
C SER A 42 -1.21 -5.97 3.62
N VAL A 43 -0.54 -5.53 2.56
CA VAL A 43 -0.68 -6.08 1.22
C VAL A 43 0.70 -6.39 0.67
N PHE A 44 0.84 -7.59 0.10
CA PHE A 44 2.04 -8.05 -0.56
C PHE A 44 1.74 -8.36 -2.02
N ALA A 45 2.55 -7.80 -2.93
CA ALA A 45 2.56 -8.22 -4.33
C ALA A 45 3.67 -9.26 -4.53
N TYR A 46 3.30 -10.49 -4.88
CA TYR A 46 4.22 -11.61 -5.04
C TYR A 46 4.17 -12.22 -6.44
N GLY A 47 5.32 -12.62 -6.97
CA GLY A 47 5.46 -13.21 -8.30
C GLY A 47 6.85 -13.04 -8.89
N GLN A 48 7.14 -13.73 -9.99
CA GLN A 48 8.44 -13.63 -10.68
C GLN A 48 8.71 -12.24 -11.25
N THR A 49 9.96 -11.93 -11.59
CA THR A 49 10.29 -10.69 -12.32
C THR A 49 9.50 -10.62 -13.63
N GLY A 50 8.93 -9.45 -13.93
CA GLY A 50 8.06 -9.24 -15.09
C GLY A 50 6.60 -9.67 -14.90
N SER A 51 6.20 -10.21 -13.74
CA SER A 51 4.81 -10.67 -13.50
C SER A 51 3.80 -9.56 -13.19
N GLY A 52 4.19 -8.29 -13.26
CA GLY A 52 3.27 -7.17 -13.00
C GLY A 52 3.20 -6.64 -11.56
N LYS A 53 4.02 -7.11 -10.60
CA LYS A 53 4.00 -6.63 -9.19
C LYS A 53 4.01 -5.10 -9.06
N THR A 54 4.98 -4.44 -9.71
CA THR A 54 5.11 -2.97 -9.70
C THR A 54 3.92 -2.30 -10.39
N TYR A 55 3.44 -2.89 -11.49
CA TYR A 55 2.26 -2.41 -12.21
C TYR A 55 1.01 -2.43 -11.34
N THR A 56 0.76 -3.52 -10.61
CA THR A 56 -0.37 -3.63 -9.70
C THR A 56 -0.27 -2.62 -8.55
N MET A 57 0.89 -2.50 -7.89
CA MET A 57 1.04 -1.63 -6.71
C MET A 57 1.08 -0.14 -7.06
N TRP A 58 1.81 0.25 -8.11
CA TRP A 58 2.10 1.65 -8.42
C TRP A 58 1.56 2.13 -9.78
N GLY A 59 1.32 1.21 -10.72
CA GLY A 59 0.98 1.52 -12.10
C GLY A 59 2.20 1.35 -13.04
N PRO A 60 2.13 1.84 -14.29
CA PRO A 60 3.24 1.83 -15.25
C PRO A 60 4.57 2.28 -14.61
N ALA A 61 5.71 1.75 -15.06
CA ALA A 61 7.02 1.96 -14.41
C ALA A 61 7.40 3.44 -14.22
N ASN A 62 6.90 4.35 -15.07
CA ASN A 62 7.17 5.78 -14.98
C ASN A 62 6.24 6.51 -13.98
N SER A 63 5.31 5.81 -13.33
CA SER A 63 4.27 6.43 -12.50
C SER A 63 4.78 7.09 -11.22
N LEU A 64 5.97 6.69 -10.76
CA LEU A 64 6.65 7.32 -9.63
C LEU A 64 7.45 8.57 -10.03
N ALA A 65 7.72 8.76 -11.33
CA ALA A 65 8.59 9.82 -11.85
C ALA A 65 7.87 10.84 -12.74
N GLU A 66 6.71 10.49 -13.31
CA GLU A 66 5.94 11.33 -14.21
C GLU A 66 4.59 11.71 -13.58
N GLU A 67 4.35 13.02 -13.45
CA GLU A 67 3.11 13.58 -12.88
C GLU A 67 1.85 13.33 -13.76
N ASN A 68 2.01 12.77 -14.97
CA ASN A 68 0.96 12.65 -15.98
C ASN A 68 0.56 11.20 -16.30
N VAL A 69 0.50 10.33 -15.30
CA VAL A 69 -0.12 9.00 -15.48
C VAL A 69 -1.63 9.17 -15.57
N ALA A 70 -2.24 8.60 -16.61
CA ALA A 70 -3.70 8.53 -16.72
C ALA A 70 -4.30 7.93 -15.45
N LYS A 71 -5.34 8.56 -14.88
CA LYS A 71 -5.94 8.15 -13.59
C LYS A 71 -6.39 6.69 -13.60
N GLU A 72 -6.77 6.17 -14.75
CA GLU A 72 -7.18 4.79 -14.99
C GLU A 72 -6.03 3.79 -14.80
N GLN A 73 -4.79 4.21 -15.06
CA GLN A 73 -3.59 3.37 -14.99
C GLN A 73 -2.91 3.39 -13.61
N GLN A 74 -3.38 4.22 -12.69
CA GLN A 74 -2.81 4.30 -11.35
C GLN A 74 -2.90 2.97 -10.58
N GLY A 75 -1.82 2.66 -9.85
CA GLY A 75 -1.65 1.53 -8.95
C GLY A 75 -2.68 1.42 -7.82
N LEU A 76 -2.57 0.32 -7.06
CA LEU A 76 -3.27 0.15 -5.79
C LEU A 76 -2.88 1.23 -4.76
N THR A 77 -1.59 1.50 -4.57
CA THR A 77 -1.08 2.44 -3.57
C THR A 77 -1.63 3.87 -3.73
N PRO A 78 -1.53 4.54 -4.89
CA PRO A 78 -2.08 5.89 -5.04
C PRO A 78 -3.60 5.94 -4.83
N ARG A 79 -4.34 4.91 -5.28
CA ARG A 79 -5.80 4.82 -5.08
C ARG A 79 -6.18 4.63 -3.61
N VAL A 80 -5.41 3.82 -2.88
CA VAL A 80 -5.58 3.63 -1.43
C VAL A 80 -5.37 4.95 -0.69
N PHE A 81 -4.33 5.72 -1.01
CA PHE A 81 -4.13 7.04 -0.40
C PHE A 81 -5.27 8.02 -0.73
N GLU A 82 -5.67 8.12 -2.00
CA GLU A 82 -6.81 8.98 -2.40
C GLU A 82 -8.08 8.62 -1.61
N ARG A 83 -8.40 7.33 -1.52
CA ARG A 83 -9.58 6.84 -0.78
C ARG A 83 -9.46 7.07 0.72
N LEU A 84 -8.29 6.81 1.32
CA LEU A 84 -8.06 7.00 2.75
C LEU A 84 -8.32 8.45 3.16
N PHE A 85 -7.71 9.41 2.46
CA PHE A 85 -7.89 10.82 2.77
C PHE A 85 -9.32 11.32 2.49
N ALA A 86 -9.97 10.81 1.43
CA ALA A 86 -11.38 11.10 1.18
C ALA A 86 -12.27 10.60 2.34
N ARG A 87 -12.04 9.37 2.82
CA ARG A 87 -12.80 8.78 3.93
C ARG A 87 -12.53 9.50 5.25
N ILE A 88 -11.30 9.91 5.55
CA ILE A 88 -10.97 10.73 6.72
C ILE A 88 -11.82 12.03 6.71
N LYS A 89 -11.88 12.72 5.57
CA LYS A 89 -12.66 13.95 5.42
C LYS A 89 -14.17 13.72 5.60
N GLU A 90 -14.70 12.62 5.08
CA GLU A 90 -16.09 12.23 5.30
C GLU A 90 -16.39 12.00 6.78
N GLU A 91 -15.54 11.27 7.50
CA GLU A 91 -15.74 10.98 8.92
C GLU A 91 -15.64 12.24 9.78
N GLN A 92 -14.70 13.15 9.47
CA GLN A 92 -14.64 14.47 10.11
C GLN A 92 -15.91 15.30 9.90
N THR A 93 -16.53 15.19 8.71
CA THR A 93 -17.76 15.91 8.40
C THR A 93 -18.97 15.29 9.11
N LYS A 94 -19.08 13.95 9.14
CA LYS A 94 -20.17 13.24 9.82
C LYS A 94 -20.14 13.43 11.34
N HIS A 95 -18.95 13.53 11.90
CA HIS A 95 -18.71 13.65 13.34
C HIS A 95 -18.19 15.05 13.71
N SER A 96 -18.73 16.10 13.07
CA SER A 96 -18.34 17.49 13.32
C SER A 96 -18.42 17.89 14.79
N ASP A 97 -19.40 17.32 15.52
CA ASP A 97 -19.63 17.59 16.93
C ASP A 97 -18.59 16.94 17.86
N GLN A 98 -17.84 15.94 17.36
CA GLN A 98 -16.88 15.16 18.14
C GLN A 98 -15.43 15.62 17.96
N GLN A 99 -15.16 16.57 17.05
CA GLN A 99 -13.83 17.10 16.75
C GLN A 99 -12.76 16.00 16.55
N LEU A 100 -12.99 15.09 15.60
CA LEU A 100 -12.03 14.04 15.29
C LEU A 100 -10.73 14.59 14.66
N ASN A 101 -9.60 14.33 15.31
CA ASN A 101 -8.27 14.65 14.81
C ASN A 101 -7.60 13.41 14.23
N TYR A 102 -7.13 13.50 12.99
CA TYR A 102 -6.40 12.44 12.31
C TYR A 102 -4.96 12.88 12.09
N GLN A 103 -4.02 11.96 12.33
CA GLN A 103 -2.62 12.12 11.99
C GLN A 103 -2.21 10.93 11.13
N CYS A 104 -1.64 11.21 9.96
CA CYS A 104 -1.11 10.19 9.05
C CYS A 104 0.39 10.38 8.98
N ASN A 105 1.16 9.34 9.27
CA ASN A 105 2.60 9.34 9.07
C ASN A 105 2.92 8.32 7.96
N CYS A 106 3.93 8.61 7.14
CA CYS A 106 4.41 7.71 6.10
C CYS A 106 5.92 7.50 6.23
N SER A 107 6.32 6.24 6.13
CA SER A 107 7.72 5.84 5.97
C SER A 107 7.86 5.02 4.71
N PHE A 108 9.03 5.11 4.06
CA PHE A 108 9.32 4.35 2.87
C PHE A 108 10.73 3.79 2.93
N LEU A 109 10.87 2.48 2.78
CA LEU A 109 12.14 1.78 2.91
C LEU A 109 12.30 0.70 1.84
N GLU A 110 13.53 0.33 1.58
CA GLU A 110 13.91 -0.84 0.80
C GLU A 110 14.68 -1.83 1.67
N ILE A 111 14.41 -3.11 1.50
CA ILE A 111 15.25 -4.20 2.02
C ILE A 111 15.93 -4.86 0.82
N TYR A 112 17.25 -4.67 0.72
CA TYR A 112 18.05 -5.25 -0.34
C TYR A 112 19.30 -5.91 0.24
N ASN A 113 19.51 -7.18 -0.07
CA ASN A 113 20.65 -7.96 0.44
C ASN A 113 20.78 -7.90 1.98
N GLU A 114 19.66 -8.11 2.70
CA GLU A 114 19.58 -8.01 4.17
C GLU A 114 20.00 -6.64 4.73
N GLN A 115 19.94 -5.58 3.92
CA GLN A 115 20.21 -4.21 4.34
C GLN A 115 18.94 -3.37 4.19
N VAL A 116 18.55 -2.71 5.27
CA VAL A 116 17.43 -1.76 5.29
C VAL A 116 17.95 -0.37 4.92
N THR A 117 17.38 0.24 3.88
CA THR A 117 17.70 1.59 3.42
C THR A 117 16.45 2.46 3.48
N ASP A 118 16.58 3.66 4.03
CA ASP A 118 15.51 4.66 4.01
C ASP A 118 15.41 5.27 2.60
N LEU A 119 14.21 5.24 2.01
CA LEU A 119 13.96 5.82 0.68
C LEU A 119 13.56 7.30 0.76
N LEU A 120 13.20 7.80 1.94
CA LEU A 120 12.92 9.21 2.21
C LEU A 120 14.20 9.99 2.57
N ASP A 121 15.17 9.32 3.19
CA ASP A 121 16.52 9.84 3.42
C ASP A 121 17.59 8.82 2.94
N PRO A 122 18.00 8.87 1.66
CA PRO A 122 18.95 7.91 1.08
C PRO A 122 20.36 7.91 1.70
N SER A 123 20.65 8.86 2.59
CA SER A 123 21.89 8.87 3.38
C SER A 123 21.86 7.83 4.51
N GLN A 124 20.66 7.43 4.95
CA GLN A 124 20.47 6.44 6.00
C GLN A 124 20.38 5.03 5.42
N ARG A 125 21.41 4.23 5.71
CA ARG A 125 21.56 2.86 5.22
C ARG A 125 21.90 1.92 6.36
N ASN A 126 21.59 0.63 6.16
CA ASN A 126 21.80 -0.42 7.16
C ASN A 126 21.07 -0.14 8.48
N LEU A 127 19.82 0.35 8.37
CA LEU A 127 18.97 0.59 9.53
C LEU A 127 18.68 -0.71 10.28
N GLN A 128 18.54 -0.62 11.59
CA GLN A 128 18.38 -1.77 12.47
C GLN A 128 16.90 -2.02 12.77
N ILE A 129 16.48 -3.28 12.68
CA ILE A 129 15.14 -3.71 13.11
C ILE A 129 15.20 -3.94 14.63
N ARG A 130 14.22 -3.38 15.35
CA ARG A 130 14.06 -3.49 16.79
C ARG A 130 12.65 -3.96 17.14
N GLU A 131 12.48 -4.44 18.37
CA GLU A 131 11.20 -4.88 18.91
C GLU A 131 10.92 -4.14 20.22
N ASP A 132 9.71 -3.59 20.32
CA ASP A 132 9.18 -2.98 21.53
C ASP A 132 7.88 -3.68 21.96
N VAL A 133 7.65 -3.73 23.26
CA VAL A 133 6.50 -4.44 23.86
C VAL A 133 5.15 -3.82 23.46
N LYS A 134 5.11 -2.52 23.15
CA LYS A 134 3.89 -1.80 22.79
C LYS A 134 3.74 -1.60 21.28
N SER A 135 4.80 -1.20 20.58
CA SER A 135 4.73 -0.92 19.14
C SER A 135 5.06 -2.12 18.25
N GLY A 136 5.55 -3.23 18.83
CA GLY A 136 5.95 -4.41 18.07
C GLY A 136 7.28 -4.18 17.33
N VAL A 137 7.40 -4.78 16.14
CA VAL A 137 8.63 -4.69 15.33
C VAL A 137 8.66 -3.37 14.55
N TYR A 138 9.77 -2.63 14.66
CA TYR A 138 9.97 -1.34 13.98
C TYR A 138 11.42 -1.18 13.49
N VAL A 139 11.65 -0.20 12.61
CA VAL A 139 12.99 0.15 12.11
C VAL A 139 13.48 1.40 12.83
N GLU A 140 14.60 1.29 13.53
CA GLU A 140 15.19 2.41 14.26
C GLU A 140 15.72 3.47 13.29
N ASN A 141 15.44 4.74 13.60
CA ASN A 141 15.81 5.93 12.83
C ASN A 141 15.15 6.06 11.45
N LEU A 142 14.20 5.20 11.11
CA LEU A 142 13.46 5.35 9.85
C LEU A 142 12.69 6.68 9.83
N THR A 143 12.80 7.42 8.73
CA THR A 143 12.11 8.69 8.55
C THR A 143 10.59 8.50 8.52
N GLU A 144 9.89 9.34 9.27
CA GLU A 144 8.43 9.47 9.24
C GLU A 144 8.06 10.88 8.78
N ASN A 145 7.41 10.99 7.61
CA ASN A 145 6.84 12.25 7.15
C ASN A 145 5.36 12.35 7.53
N GLN A 146 4.93 13.55 7.96
CA GLN A 146 3.54 13.91 8.21
C GLN A 146 2.85 14.46 6.95
#